data_AF-A0A9P8C0C0-F1
#
_entry.id   AF-A0A9P8C0C0-F1
#
_cell.length_a   1.000
_cell.length_b   1.000
_cell.length_c   1.000
_cell.angle_alpha   90.00
_cell.angle_beta   90.00
_cell.angle_gamma   90.00
#
_symmetry.space_group_name_H-M   'P 1'
#
loop_
_entity.id
_entity.type
_entity.pdbx_description
1 polymer ?
#
loop_
_entity_poly.entity_id
_entity_poly.type
_entity_poly.pdbx_seq_one_letter_code
_entity_poly.pdbx_strand_id
1 'polypeptide(L)'
;MCRFLVYKGSDEILLSKLILNPTHSILAQSFDSRLRLDMRRPHNGDGFGIGYYTDPKLGPEPCIFTSTTPAWNCINLQRIASKTASPLIFAHVRATTEGSLSDDNCHPFNHGSLMWMHNGGLGGWKHIKRRLGERLADKWYLGVHGGTDSEWAFALYLDTLERMGHNPSSPPPTGFGPTILRQAMLKTIKQINDFIADIPESIIANENVDTRSLLNFAISDGHSVVCTRYVSSCIDEAASLYYSSGTTWEDKSSKGEYQMDRRDKGADIVLVASEPLTFERESWVTVPTNSTLTIHKQTVMVHPIIDEYYNYNPYHRRSSKFVHDKGLITNEKGNISSPASTPGIPIQANKKLAHPSSPPTGNENRAPNPHDHDSIASTLVASSCDLGSGTATPNHDASPGPSKPPSDIRQLTAIQALRIQDPIRAARSQEQGNTKKKRTTPEQEDVPVPEREPEEALVRTAYGDPMKIAQYFPELT
;
A
#
# COMPACT_ATOMS: atom_id res chain seq x y z
N MET A 1 -9.87 -0.55 6.75
CA MET A 1 -8.85 -0.25 5.73
C MET A 1 -7.83 -1.36 5.71
N CYS A 2 -7.20 -1.59 4.57
CA CYS A 2 -6.30 -2.71 4.32
C CYS A 2 -5.09 -2.78 5.28
N ARG A 3 -4.32 -3.87 5.17
CA ARG A 3 -2.97 -4.01 5.74
C ARG A 3 -2.06 -4.68 4.72
N PHE A 4 -0.77 -4.35 4.73
CA PHE A 4 0.24 -5.06 3.93
C PHE A 4 1.50 -5.40 4.72
N LEU A 5 2.24 -6.36 4.17
CA LEU A 5 3.56 -6.79 4.56
C LEU A 5 4.46 -6.90 3.32
N VAL A 6 5.70 -6.47 3.45
CA VAL A 6 6.80 -6.70 2.50
C VAL A 6 7.95 -7.38 3.24
N TYR A 7 8.57 -8.35 2.58
CA TYR A 7 9.85 -8.95 2.96
C TYR A 7 10.85 -8.81 1.80
N LYS A 8 12.10 -8.50 2.13
CA LYS A 8 13.27 -8.70 1.26
C LYS A 8 14.36 -9.43 2.04
N GLY A 9 14.78 -10.59 1.56
CA GLY A 9 15.93 -11.35 2.07
C GLY A 9 17.16 -11.25 1.17
N SER A 10 18.32 -11.65 1.69
CA SER A 10 19.43 -12.19 0.89
C SER A 10 19.00 -13.53 0.30
N ASP A 11 18.53 -14.38 1.20
CA ASP A 11 18.06 -15.75 0.98
C ASP A 11 16.53 -15.81 0.91
N GLU A 12 16.00 -17.00 0.65
CA GLU A 12 14.55 -17.23 0.61
C GLU A 12 13.97 -17.50 2.00
N ILE A 13 12.78 -16.96 2.27
CA ILE A 13 11.99 -17.37 3.45
C ILE A 13 10.69 -18.05 3.04
N LEU A 14 10.35 -19.13 3.76
CA LEU A 14 9.08 -19.83 3.63
C LEU A 14 7.93 -18.88 3.99
N LEU A 15 6.96 -18.71 3.09
CA LEU A 15 5.87 -17.73 3.20
C LEU A 15 5.10 -17.84 4.52
N SER A 16 4.93 -19.04 5.08
CA SER A 16 4.24 -19.26 6.36
C SER A 16 4.92 -18.56 7.55
N LYS A 17 6.25 -18.42 7.57
CA LYS A 17 7.00 -17.69 8.63
C LYS A 17 6.68 -16.19 8.68
N LEU A 18 6.02 -15.65 7.65
CA LEU A 18 5.59 -14.26 7.54
C LEU A 18 4.07 -14.13 7.60
N ILE A 19 3.37 -14.94 6.81
CA ILE A 19 1.96 -14.76 6.50
C ILE A 19 1.05 -15.45 7.52
N LEU A 20 1.45 -16.61 8.04
CA LEU A 20 0.61 -17.44 8.92
C LEU A 20 1.10 -17.40 10.38
N ASN A 21 2.37 -17.77 10.59
CA ASN A 21 2.88 -18.25 11.87
C ASN A 21 3.12 -17.17 12.95
N PRO A 22 3.50 -15.91 12.65
CA PRO A 22 3.66 -14.89 13.68
C PRO A 22 2.37 -14.60 14.46
N THR A 23 2.48 -14.34 15.76
CA THR A 23 1.31 -14.07 16.64
C THR A 23 0.47 -12.87 16.21
N HIS A 24 1.04 -11.94 15.44
CA HIS A 24 0.33 -10.83 14.81
C HIS A 24 0.59 -10.78 13.28
N SER A 25 0.63 -11.96 12.64
CA SER A 25 0.82 -12.14 11.20
C SER A 25 -0.21 -11.40 10.35
N ILE A 26 0.05 -11.26 9.04
CA ILE A 26 -0.92 -10.63 8.12
C ILE A 26 -2.25 -11.43 8.06
N LEU A 27 -2.21 -12.75 8.33
CA LEU A 27 -3.39 -13.58 8.54
C LEU A 27 -4.14 -13.17 9.81
N ALA A 28 -3.47 -13.00 10.95
CA ALA A 28 -4.10 -12.53 12.19
C ALA A 28 -4.73 -11.14 11.97
N GLN A 29 -3.98 -10.20 11.38
CA GLN A 29 -4.45 -8.86 11.01
C GLN A 29 -5.66 -8.86 10.06
N SER A 30 -5.97 -9.97 9.37
CA SER A 30 -7.16 -10.06 8.51
C SER A 30 -8.49 -10.14 9.27
N PHE A 31 -8.50 -10.65 10.51
CA PHE A 31 -9.72 -10.72 11.36
C PHE A 31 -9.55 -10.09 12.75
N ASP A 32 -8.31 -9.96 13.22
CA ASP A 32 -7.88 -9.40 14.50
C ASP A 32 -6.81 -8.32 14.24
N SER A 33 -7.20 -7.26 13.52
CA SER A 33 -6.43 -6.00 13.49
C SER A 33 -6.57 -5.31 14.86
N ARG A 34 -5.80 -5.74 15.88
CA ARG A 34 -5.87 -5.25 17.29
C ARG A 34 -5.72 -3.74 17.45
N LEU A 35 -5.25 -3.09 16.40
CA LEU A 35 -4.88 -1.70 16.33
C LEU A 35 -5.94 -0.86 15.55
N ARG A 36 -7.00 -1.50 15.01
CA ARG A 36 -8.14 -0.87 14.33
C ARG A 36 -9.31 -0.60 15.31
N LEU A 37 -9.67 0.67 15.50
CA LEU A 37 -10.80 1.08 16.35
C LEU A 37 -12.17 1.18 15.63
N ASP A 38 -12.22 0.98 14.31
CA ASP A 38 -13.48 0.91 13.56
C ASP A 38 -14.19 -0.44 13.78
N MET A 39 -14.99 -0.49 14.84
CA MET A 39 -15.82 -1.65 15.22
C MET A 39 -16.96 -1.94 14.22
N ARG A 40 -17.21 -1.11 13.20
CA ARG A 40 -18.34 -1.28 12.26
C ARG A 40 -18.03 -2.31 11.16
N ARG A 41 -16.75 -2.52 10.84
CA ARG A 41 -16.25 -3.57 9.94
C ARG A 41 -14.94 -4.13 10.51
N PRO A 42 -14.95 -4.94 11.57
CA PRO A 42 -13.73 -5.28 12.33
C PRO A 42 -12.66 -6.04 11.52
N HIS A 43 -13.04 -6.72 10.45
CA HIS A 43 -12.16 -7.52 9.61
C HIS A 43 -11.69 -6.82 8.32
N ASN A 44 -10.57 -7.30 7.79
CA ASN A 44 -10.08 -7.13 6.42
C ASN A 44 -10.37 -8.44 5.66
N GLY A 45 -11.67 -8.72 5.51
CA GLY A 45 -12.20 -9.96 4.92
C GLY A 45 -12.61 -9.83 3.45
N ASP A 46 -12.45 -8.67 2.83
CA ASP A 46 -12.91 -8.39 1.46
C ASP A 46 -11.90 -8.87 0.39
N GLY A 47 -11.22 -9.97 0.72
CA GLY A 47 -10.14 -10.60 -0.02
C GLY A 47 -8.73 -10.36 0.53
N PHE A 48 -7.77 -11.02 -0.08
CA PHE A 48 -6.33 -10.91 0.17
C PHE A 48 -5.56 -11.13 -1.14
N GLY A 49 -4.25 -10.88 -1.10
CA GLY A 49 -3.35 -11.46 -2.08
C GLY A 49 -1.92 -11.59 -1.55
N ILE A 50 -1.20 -12.53 -2.16
CA ILE A 50 0.24 -12.71 -1.99
C ILE A 50 0.90 -12.60 -3.35
N GLY A 51 2.07 -11.99 -3.39
CA GLY A 51 2.89 -11.89 -4.60
C GLY A 51 4.36 -12.09 -4.26
N TYR A 52 5.07 -12.89 -5.05
CA TYR A 52 6.45 -13.27 -4.74
C TYR A 52 7.25 -13.51 -6.02
N TYR A 53 8.51 -13.07 -6.03
CA TYR A 53 9.41 -13.37 -7.13
C TYR A 53 9.94 -14.80 -6.99
N THR A 54 10.20 -15.44 -8.12
CA THR A 54 10.62 -16.85 -8.19
C THR A 54 12.03 -16.97 -8.78
N ASP A 55 12.50 -18.20 -8.98
CA ASP A 55 13.74 -18.49 -9.71
C ASP A 55 13.72 -17.79 -11.10
N PRO A 56 14.76 -16.99 -11.46
CA PRO A 56 14.79 -16.24 -12.72
C PRO A 56 14.58 -17.06 -14.00
N LYS A 57 14.76 -18.39 -13.96
CA LYS A 57 14.44 -19.28 -15.10
C LYS A 57 12.95 -19.32 -15.47
N LEU A 58 12.07 -18.83 -14.59
CA LEU A 58 10.61 -18.78 -14.79
C LEU A 58 10.13 -17.44 -15.38
N GLY A 59 11.00 -16.44 -15.46
CA GLY A 59 10.70 -15.07 -15.90
C GLY A 59 10.98 -14.02 -14.82
N PRO A 60 11.05 -12.73 -15.19
CA PRO A 60 11.17 -11.63 -14.23
C PRO A 60 9.85 -11.24 -13.53
N GLU A 61 8.71 -11.77 -14.00
CA GLU A 61 7.38 -11.50 -13.43
C GLU A 61 7.22 -12.11 -12.01
N PRO A 62 6.52 -11.42 -11.08
CA PRO A 62 6.11 -12.01 -9.81
C PRO A 62 4.99 -13.05 -10.03
N CYS A 63 5.04 -14.15 -9.28
CA CYS A 63 3.89 -15.04 -9.14
C CYS A 63 2.90 -14.43 -8.14
N ILE A 64 1.62 -14.31 -8.52
CA ILE A 64 0.57 -13.71 -7.68
C ILE A 64 -0.57 -14.72 -7.44
N PHE A 65 -1.06 -14.74 -6.20
CA PHE A 65 -2.26 -15.45 -5.79
C PHE A 65 -3.14 -14.53 -4.95
N THR A 66 -4.22 -14.03 -5.56
CA THR A 66 -5.32 -13.31 -4.91
C THR A 66 -6.44 -14.26 -4.52
N SER A 67 -7.33 -13.79 -3.64
CA SER A 67 -8.70 -14.27 -3.56
C SER A 67 -9.59 -13.25 -2.87
N THR A 68 -10.80 -13.06 -3.38
CA THR A 68 -11.94 -12.43 -2.68
C THR A 68 -12.42 -13.19 -1.44
N THR A 69 -11.97 -14.42 -1.22
CA THR A 69 -12.25 -15.19 0.02
C THR A 69 -11.46 -14.60 1.20
N PRO A 70 -12.05 -14.44 2.40
CA PRO A 70 -11.30 -14.02 3.58
C PRO A 70 -10.09 -14.92 3.88
N ALA A 71 -8.92 -14.32 4.16
CA ALA A 71 -7.65 -15.05 4.27
C ALA A 71 -7.69 -16.21 5.29
N TRP A 72 -8.33 -15.99 6.44
CA TRP A 72 -8.50 -16.99 7.51
C TRP A 72 -9.27 -18.25 7.08
N ASN A 73 -10.11 -18.15 6.04
CA ASN A 73 -10.91 -19.25 5.51
C ASN A 73 -10.26 -19.92 4.27
N CYS A 74 -9.13 -19.41 3.78
CA CYS A 74 -8.50 -19.90 2.55
C CYS A 74 -7.49 -21.03 2.83
N ILE A 75 -7.97 -22.29 2.76
CA ILE A 75 -7.12 -23.48 2.88
C ILE A 75 -5.99 -23.50 1.83
N ASN A 76 -6.22 -22.93 0.63
CA ASN A 76 -5.19 -22.86 -0.41
C ASN A 76 -4.07 -21.87 -0.07
N LEU A 77 -4.36 -20.75 0.62
CA LEU A 77 -3.33 -19.86 1.16
C LEU A 77 -2.41 -20.62 2.15
N GLN A 78 -3.01 -21.41 3.06
CA GLN A 78 -2.25 -22.22 4.01
C GLN A 78 -1.34 -23.24 3.30
N ARG A 79 -1.87 -23.96 2.31
CA ARG A 79 -1.13 -24.93 1.49
C ARG A 79 0.05 -24.27 0.77
N ILE A 80 -0.19 -23.20 0.02
CA ILE A 80 0.84 -22.47 -0.75
C ILE A 80 1.91 -21.92 0.21
N ALA A 81 1.52 -21.18 1.25
CA ALA A 81 2.46 -20.59 2.18
C ALA A 81 3.29 -21.63 2.97
N SER A 82 2.80 -22.87 3.12
CA SER A 82 3.55 -23.97 3.75
C SER A 82 4.63 -24.62 2.87
N LYS A 83 4.67 -24.32 1.56
CA LYS A 83 5.59 -24.94 0.58
C LYS A 83 6.31 -23.98 -0.36
N THR A 84 5.90 -22.71 -0.41
CA THR A 84 6.56 -21.68 -1.21
C THR A 84 7.54 -20.88 -0.36
N ALA A 85 8.75 -20.68 -0.87
CA ALA A 85 9.72 -19.72 -0.36
C ALA A 85 10.07 -18.68 -1.45
N SER A 86 10.59 -17.52 -1.05
CA SER A 86 11.05 -16.48 -1.98
C SER A 86 11.93 -15.45 -1.26
N PRO A 87 12.89 -14.80 -1.95
CA PRO A 87 13.72 -13.74 -1.39
C PRO A 87 13.06 -12.34 -1.45
N LEU A 88 11.85 -12.20 -2.02
CA LEU A 88 11.08 -10.96 -2.04
C LEU A 88 9.58 -11.26 -2.12
N ILE A 89 8.85 -10.94 -1.05
CA ILE A 89 7.44 -11.29 -0.87
C ILE A 89 6.64 -10.03 -0.52
N PHE A 90 5.52 -9.83 -1.19
CA PHE A 90 4.45 -8.89 -0.87
C PHE A 90 3.22 -9.69 -0.39
N ALA A 91 2.53 -9.22 0.65
CA ALA A 91 1.27 -9.81 1.11
C ALA A 91 0.32 -8.71 1.59
N HIS A 92 -0.98 -8.84 1.29
CA HIS A 92 -1.98 -7.81 1.51
C HIS A 92 -3.33 -8.41 1.91
N VAL A 93 -4.06 -7.74 2.80
CA VAL A 93 -5.42 -8.11 3.21
C VAL A 93 -6.35 -6.90 3.09
N ARG A 94 -7.48 -7.08 2.40
CA ARG A 94 -8.33 -6.00 1.88
C ARG A 94 -9.51 -5.70 2.82
N ALA A 95 -9.78 -4.42 3.00
CA ALA A 95 -11.06 -3.91 3.48
C ALA A 95 -11.52 -2.79 2.54
N THR A 96 -12.70 -2.96 1.95
CA THR A 96 -13.19 -2.20 0.81
C THR A 96 -13.47 -0.74 1.16
N THR A 97 -12.69 0.15 0.56
CA THR A 97 -13.03 1.56 0.31
C THR A 97 -13.75 1.71 -1.02
N GLU A 98 -13.10 1.23 -2.08
CA GLU A 98 -13.43 1.43 -3.49
C GLU A 98 -13.40 0.11 -4.25
N GLY A 99 -14.12 0.09 -5.38
CA GLY A 99 -14.31 -1.09 -6.22
C GLY A 99 -15.27 -2.13 -5.62
N SER A 100 -15.67 -3.10 -6.45
CA SER A 100 -16.51 -4.23 -6.04
C SER A 100 -15.72 -5.27 -5.23
N LEU A 101 -16.40 -6.30 -4.73
CA LEU A 101 -15.74 -7.56 -4.35
C LEU A 101 -15.42 -8.33 -5.65
N SER A 102 -14.22 -8.11 -6.18
CA SER A 102 -13.63 -8.88 -7.29
C SER A 102 -12.15 -9.10 -7.03
N ASP A 103 -11.58 -10.15 -7.60
CA ASP A 103 -10.15 -10.47 -7.47
C ASP A 103 -9.28 -9.39 -8.13
N ASP A 104 -9.77 -8.74 -9.19
CA ASP A 104 -9.13 -7.59 -9.87
C ASP A 104 -9.01 -6.34 -8.96
N ASN A 105 -9.69 -6.33 -7.81
CA ASN A 105 -9.58 -5.27 -6.80
C ASN A 105 -8.70 -5.69 -5.60
N CYS A 106 -8.10 -6.89 -5.63
CA CYS A 106 -7.21 -7.40 -4.59
C CYS A 106 -5.74 -7.13 -4.94
N HIS A 107 -5.00 -6.58 -3.99
CA HIS A 107 -3.56 -6.37 -4.12
C HIS A 107 -2.78 -7.68 -3.84
N PRO A 108 -1.55 -7.85 -4.36
CA PRO A 108 -0.82 -6.91 -5.21
C PRO A 108 -1.26 -6.91 -6.68
N PHE A 109 -1.06 -5.79 -7.35
CA PHE A 109 -1.14 -5.69 -8.82
C PHE A 109 0.26 -5.87 -9.43
N ASN A 110 0.36 -6.23 -10.71
CA ASN A 110 1.65 -6.30 -11.42
C ASN A 110 1.60 -5.82 -12.88
N HIS A 111 2.78 -5.48 -13.41
CA HIS A 111 3.02 -5.28 -14.84
C HIS A 111 4.48 -5.63 -15.15
N GLY A 112 4.71 -6.71 -15.91
CA GLY A 112 6.06 -7.25 -16.10
C GLY A 112 6.70 -7.58 -14.74
N SER A 113 7.94 -7.14 -14.51
CA SER A 113 8.64 -7.32 -13.23
C SER A 113 8.22 -6.34 -12.13
N LEU A 114 7.25 -5.45 -12.36
CA LEU A 114 6.79 -4.49 -11.36
C LEU A 114 5.63 -5.05 -10.56
N MET A 115 5.69 -4.97 -9.23
CA MET A 115 4.63 -5.39 -8.31
C MET A 115 4.25 -4.26 -7.34
N TRP A 116 2.94 -3.98 -7.20
CA TRP A 116 2.40 -2.81 -6.50
C TRP A 116 1.37 -3.15 -5.42
N MET A 117 1.43 -2.43 -4.29
CA MET A 117 0.41 -2.42 -3.24
C MET A 117 0.08 -0.99 -2.79
N HIS A 118 -1.15 -0.79 -2.31
CA HIS A 118 -1.57 0.43 -1.64
C HIS A 118 -2.31 0.12 -0.33
N ASN A 119 -2.04 0.89 0.72
CA ASN A 119 -2.84 0.95 1.93
C ASN A 119 -3.20 2.41 2.24
N GLY A 120 -4.46 2.78 1.99
CA GLY A 120 -4.91 4.16 2.11
C GLY A 120 -6.06 4.45 1.16
N GLY A 121 -6.06 5.65 0.59
CA GLY A 121 -7.07 6.11 -0.37
C GLY A 121 -6.70 7.46 -0.98
N LEU A 122 -7.04 7.66 -2.26
CA LEU A 122 -6.87 8.94 -2.95
C LEU A 122 -8.01 9.90 -2.57
N GLY A 123 -7.65 11.09 -2.10
CA GLY A 123 -8.60 12.15 -1.77
C GLY A 123 -9.40 12.61 -2.98
N GLY A 124 -10.68 12.95 -2.77
CA GLY A 124 -11.55 13.45 -3.83
C GLY A 124 -11.74 12.52 -5.05
N TRP A 125 -11.51 11.19 -4.92
CA TRP A 125 -11.42 10.21 -6.01
C TRP A 125 -12.42 10.42 -7.18
N LYS A 126 -13.72 10.56 -6.86
CA LYS A 126 -14.81 10.83 -7.81
C LYS A 126 -14.57 12.02 -8.77
N HIS A 127 -13.82 13.03 -8.34
CA HIS A 127 -13.55 14.28 -9.07
C HIS A 127 -12.17 14.30 -9.77
N ILE A 128 -11.30 13.34 -9.47
CA ILE A 128 -9.99 13.21 -10.13
C ILE A 128 -9.93 12.07 -11.15
N LYS A 129 -10.70 10.98 -10.96
CA LYS A 129 -10.63 9.76 -11.80
C LYS A 129 -10.65 10.04 -13.31
N ARG A 130 -11.55 10.91 -13.78
CA ARG A 130 -11.64 11.27 -15.21
C ARG A 130 -10.34 11.92 -15.73
N ARG A 131 -9.81 12.92 -15.01
CA ARG A 131 -8.61 13.67 -15.41
C ARG A 131 -7.33 12.85 -15.30
N LEU A 132 -7.26 11.97 -14.29
CA LEU A 132 -6.21 10.97 -14.20
C LEU A 132 -6.25 10.03 -15.41
N GLY A 133 -7.44 9.53 -15.79
CA GLY A 133 -7.60 8.72 -17.00
C GLY A 133 -7.23 9.44 -18.30
N GLU A 134 -7.69 10.68 -18.49
CA GLU A 134 -7.35 11.56 -19.63
C GLU A 134 -5.84 11.87 -19.74
N ARG A 135 -5.09 11.72 -18.65
CA ARG A 135 -3.63 11.91 -18.59
C ARG A 135 -2.85 10.65 -19.00
N LEU A 136 -3.40 9.44 -18.85
CA LEU A 136 -2.71 8.18 -19.19
C LEU A 136 -2.55 8.02 -20.71
N ALA A 137 -1.48 7.36 -21.15
CA ALA A 137 -1.45 6.80 -22.51
C ALA A 137 -2.36 5.56 -22.61
N ASP A 138 -2.96 5.33 -23.78
CA ASP A 138 -4.00 4.31 -24.04
C ASP A 138 -3.69 2.93 -23.42
N LYS A 139 -2.47 2.43 -23.58
CA LYS A 139 -2.06 1.12 -23.04
C LYS A 139 -2.04 1.04 -21.50
N TRP A 140 -1.84 2.16 -20.81
CA TRP A 140 -1.89 2.23 -19.35
C TRP A 140 -3.34 2.43 -18.87
N TYR A 141 -4.17 3.12 -19.65
CA TYR A 141 -5.61 3.22 -19.41
C TYR A 141 -6.31 1.85 -19.59
N LEU A 142 -6.02 1.16 -20.70
CA LEU A 142 -6.60 -0.15 -21.05
C LEU A 142 -6.00 -1.32 -20.25
N GLY A 143 -4.89 -1.09 -19.55
CA GLY A 143 -4.28 -2.05 -18.61
C GLY A 143 -4.92 -2.07 -17.23
N VAL A 144 -5.92 -1.23 -16.96
CA VAL A 144 -6.73 -1.25 -15.74
C VAL A 144 -7.88 -2.23 -15.92
N HIS A 145 -8.04 -3.17 -14.99
CA HIS A 145 -9.06 -4.22 -15.02
C HIS A 145 -10.10 -4.05 -13.89
N GLY A 146 -9.67 -3.59 -12.72
CA GLY A 146 -10.51 -3.33 -11.57
C GLY A 146 -11.08 -1.90 -11.51
N GLY A 147 -11.64 -1.57 -10.35
CA GLY A 147 -12.31 -0.30 -10.07
C GLY A 147 -11.57 0.64 -9.12
N THR A 148 -10.53 0.15 -8.42
CA THR A 148 -9.92 0.83 -7.27
C THR A 148 -9.06 2.04 -7.66
N ASP A 149 -9.13 3.09 -6.85
CA ASP A 149 -8.18 4.22 -6.88
C ASP A 149 -6.70 3.78 -6.88
N SER A 150 -6.44 2.66 -6.21
CA SER A 150 -5.15 2.05 -5.94
C SER A 150 -4.48 1.46 -7.17
N GLU A 151 -5.28 0.94 -8.11
CA GLU A 151 -4.87 0.39 -9.39
C GLU A 151 -4.69 1.51 -10.43
N TRP A 152 -5.59 2.50 -10.45
CA TRP A 152 -5.42 3.70 -11.26
C TRP A 152 -4.17 4.50 -10.85
N ALA A 153 -3.80 4.50 -9.56
CA ALA A 153 -2.52 5.03 -9.09
C ALA A 153 -1.31 4.23 -9.60
N PHE A 154 -1.43 2.90 -9.76
CA PHE A 154 -0.39 2.08 -10.38
C PHE A 154 -0.27 2.34 -11.90
N ALA A 155 -1.39 2.48 -12.62
CA ALA A 155 -1.37 2.88 -14.03
C ALA A 155 -0.72 4.26 -14.24
N LEU A 156 -0.98 5.21 -13.34
CA LEU A 156 -0.29 6.52 -13.33
C LEU A 156 1.21 6.39 -13.01
N TYR A 157 1.62 5.45 -12.15
CA TYR A 157 3.02 5.16 -11.89
C TYR A 157 3.73 4.58 -13.13
N LEU A 158 3.10 3.63 -13.83
CA LEU A 158 3.64 3.01 -15.04
C LEU A 158 3.81 4.05 -16.17
N ASP A 159 2.79 4.89 -16.41
CA ASP A 159 2.87 6.01 -17.35
C ASP A 159 3.98 7.01 -16.96
N THR A 160 4.12 7.31 -15.66
CA THR A 160 5.14 8.23 -15.15
C THR A 160 6.55 7.67 -15.32
N LEU A 161 6.76 6.38 -15.08
CA LEU A 161 8.03 5.69 -15.27
C LEU A 161 8.41 5.65 -16.76
N GLU A 162 7.44 5.38 -17.65
CA GLU A 162 7.66 5.44 -19.10
C GLU A 162 8.07 6.84 -19.56
N ARG A 163 7.39 7.89 -19.10
CA ARG A 163 7.70 9.29 -19.46
C ARG A 163 8.99 9.82 -18.83
N MET A 164 9.61 9.07 -17.92
CA MET A 164 10.99 9.27 -17.48
C MET A 164 12.03 8.59 -18.41
N GLY A 165 11.60 7.86 -19.43
CA GLY A 165 12.46 7.13 -20.38
C GLY A 165 12.63 5.64 -20.05
N HIS A 166 11.87 5.09 -19.09
CA HIS A 166 12.02 3.71 -18.63
C HIS A 166 10.77 2.88 -18.96
N ASN A 167 10.82 2.08 -20.03
CA ASN A 167 9.68 1.25 -20.46
C ASN A 167 9.33 0.17 -19.42
N PRO A 168 8.14 0.23 -18.77
CA PRO A 168 7.74 -0.75 -17.75
C PRO A 168 7.52 -2.16 -18.32
N SER A 169 7.22 -2.28 -19.62
CA SER A 169 7.06 -3.56 -20.32
C SER A 169 8.39 -4.18 -20.79
N SER A 170 9.53 -3.58 -20.45
CA SER A 170 10.86 -4.06 -20.84
C SER A 170 11.86 -3.82 -19.68
N PRO A 171 11.67 -4.48 -18.53
CA PRO A 171 12.50 -4.27 -17.35
C PRO A 171 13.98 -4.64 -17.61
N PRO A 172 14.95 -3.85 -17.10
CA PRO A 172 16.36 -4.23 -17.19
C PRO A 172 16.67 -5.49 -16.37
N PRO A 173 17.64 -6.34 -16.77
CA PRO A 173 18.02 -7.56 -16.03
C PRO A 173 18.56 -7.35 -14.60
N THR A 174 18.72 -6.10 -14.17
CA THR A 174 19.16 -5.70 -12.82
C THR A 174 18.11 -4.83 -12.09
N GLY A 175 16.90 -4.77 -12.62
CA GLY A 175 15.86 -3.82 -12.22
C GLY A 175 16.08 -2.41 -12.77
N PHE A 176 15.07 -1.55 -12.57
CA PHE A 176 15.15 -0.11 -12.86
C PHE A 176 16.02 0.63 -11.84
N GLY A 177 16.15 0.06 -10.63
CA GLY A 177 17.02 0.57 -9.57
C GLY A 177 16.36 1.61 -8.66
N PRO A 178 16.86 1.76 -7.42
CA PRO A 178 16.15 2.44 -6.34
C PRO A 178 15.88 3.92 -6.61
N THR A 179 16.84 4.62 -7.25
CA THR A 179 16.72 6.04 -7.58
C THR A 179 15.59 6.30 -8.58
N ILE A 180 15.46 5.46 -9.61
CA ILE A 180 14.44 5.60 -10.65
C ILE A 180 13.06 5.29 -10.08
N LEU A 181 12.91 4.16 -9.38
CA LEU A 181 11.64 3.80 -8.74
C LEU A 181 11.15 4.87 -7.76
N ARG A 182 12.07 5.47 -6.99
CA ARG A 182 11.76 6.56 -6.05
C ARG A 182 11.39 7.86 -6.77
N GLN A 183 12.08 8.22 -7.85
CA GLN A 183 11.74 9.42 -8.63
C GLN A 183 10.37 9.29 -9.32
N ALA A 184 10.05 8.11 -9.86
CA ALA A 184 8.72 7.82 -10.40
C ALA A 184 7.63 7.91 -9.30
N MET A 185 7.91 7.39 -8.10
CA MET A 185 7.00 7.45 -6.95
C MET A 185 6.70 8.90 -6.54
N LEU A 186 7.74 9.74 -6.40
CA LEU A 186 7.58 11.15 -6.05
C LEU A 186 6.79 11.93 -7.12
N LYS A 187 7.05 11.69 -8.41
CA LYS A 187 6.29 12.27 -9.52
C LYS A 187 4.84 11.78 -9.56
N THR A 188 4.58 10.54 -9.17
CA THR A 188 3.22 9.96 -9.08
C THR A 188 2.42 10.64 -7.97
N ILE A 189 3.01 10.75 -6.77
CA ILE A 189 2.39 11.48 -5.64
C ILE A 189 2.11 12.94 -6.00
N LYS A 190 3.06 13.64 -6.63
CA LYS A 190 2.82 15.04 -7.05
C LYS A 190 1.64 15.16 -8.01
N GLN A 191 1.56 14.30 -9.04
CA GLN A 191 0.44 14.33 -9.98
C GLN A 191 -0.91 14.02 -9.31
N ILE A 192 -0.94 13.15 -8.30
CA ILE A 192 -2.15 12.89 -7.49
C ILE A 192 -2.54 14.16 -6.70
N ASN A 193 -1.59 14.83 -6.04
CA ASN A 193 -1.84 16.10 -5.36
C ASN A 193 -2.34 17.17 -6.34
N ASP A 194 -1.72 17.30 -7.51
CA ASP A 194 -2.07 18.29 -8.54
C ASP A 194 -3.53 18.14 -8.99
N PHE A 195 -3.97 16.90 -9.30
CA PHE A 195 -5.38 16.65 -9.67
C PHE A 195 -6.37 17.01 -8.55
N ILE A 196 -5.96 16.85 -7.29
CA ILE A 196 -6.77 17.15 -6.10
C ILE A 196 -6.83 18.66 -5.84
N ALA A 197 -5.72 19.38 -6.02
CA ALA A 197 -5.66 20.83 -5.95
C ALA A 197 -6.52 21.48 -7.04
N ASP A 198 -6.57 20.89 -8.24
CA ASP A 198 -7.44 21.32 -9.33
C ASP A 198 -8.94 20.94 -9.11
N ILE A 199 -9.39 20.52 -7.92
CA ILE A 199 -10.83 20.36 -7.62
C ILE A 199 -11.41 21.72 -7.21
N PRO A 200 -12.44 22.27 -7.89
CA PRO A 200 -13.03 23.56 -7.52
C PRO A 200 -13.53 23.62 -6.07
N GLU A 201 -13.18 24.69 -5.35
CA GLU A 201 -13.57 24.93 -3.96
C GLU A 201 -15.09 24.83 -3.74
N SER A 202 -15.88 25.28 -4.71
CA SER A 202 -17.35 25.18 -4.68
C SER A 202 -17.85 23.74 -4.66
N ILE A 203 -17.16 22.81 -5.34
CA ILE A 203 -17.48 21.37 -5.31
C ILE A 203 -17.04 20.79 -3.96
N ILE A 204 -15.87 21.18 -3.46
CA ILE A 204 -15.36 20.74 -2.15
C ILE A 204 -16.34 21.11 -1.04
N ALA A 205 -16.81 22.36 -1.03
CA ALA A 205 -17.78 22.87 -0.05
C ALA A 205 -19.17 22.26 -0.21
N ASN A 206 -19.74 22.26 -1.43
CA ASN A 206 -21.12 21.82 -1.66
C ASN A 206 -21.31 20.30 -1.48
N GLU A 207 -20.31 19.49 -1.82
CA GLU A 207 -20.37 18.03 -1.71
C GLU A 207 -19.59 17.45 -0.52
N ASN A 208 -19.05 18.32 0.37
CA ASN A 208 -18.24 17.97 1.53
C ASN A 208 -17.10 16.98 1.19
N VAL A 209 -16.28 17.33 0.20
CA VAL A 209 -15.25 16.42 -0.37
C VAL A 209 -14.02 16.36 0.54
N ASP A 210 -13.75 15.16 1.08
CA ASP A 210 -12.49 14.88 1.77
C ASP A 210 -11.36 14.73 0.73
N THR A 211 -10.60 15.81 0.54
CA THR A 211 -9.49 15.92 -0.43
C THR A 211 -8.18 15.31 0.07
N ARG A 212 -8.10 14.89 1.34
CA ARG A 212 -6.88 14.31 1.90
C ARG A 212 -6.68 12.87 1.46
N SER A 213 -5.51 12.62 0.88
CA SER A 213 -5.04 11.29 0.53
C SER A 213 -4.22 10.67 1.66
N LEU A 214 -4.34 9.36 1.83
CA LEU A 214 -3.37 8.53 2.56
C LEU A 214 -2.73 7.63 1.52
N LEU A 215 -1.43 7.76 1.27
CA LEU A 215 -0.75 7.07 0.16
C LEU A 215 0.42 6.23 0.68
N ASN A 216 0.13 5.19 1.47
CA ASN A 216 1.15 4.18 1.78
C ASN A 216 1.20 3.17 0.63
N PHE A 217 1.99 3.49 -0.40
CA PHE A 217 2.29 2.62 -1.53
C PHE A 217 3.48 1.72 -1.21
N ALA A 218 3.57 0.59 -1.91
CA ALA A 218 4.79 -0.21 -2.01
C ALA A 218 4.95 -0.69 -3.46
N ILE A 219 6.11 -0.44 -4.07
CA ILE A 219 6.48 -0.92 -5.41
C ILE A 219 7.77 -1.73 -5.33
N SER A 220 7.88 -2.77 -6.12
CA SER A 220 9.10 -3.55 -6.32
C SER A 220 9.35 -3.82 -7.79
N ASP A 221 10.62 -3.92 -8.22
CA ASP A 221 11.04 -4.36 -9.56
C ASP A 221 11.72 -5.75 -9.57
N GLY A 222 11.64 -6.50 -8.45
CA GLY A 222 12.35 -7.75 -8.20
C GLY A 222 13.69 -7.58 -7.47
N HIS A 223 14.37 -6.43 -7.63
CA HIS A 223 15.71 -6.17 -7.10
C HIS A 223 15.71 -5.11 -5.99
N SER A 224 14.78 -4.16 -6.07
CA SER A 224 14.62 -3.00 -5.21
C SER A 224 13.17 -2.89 -4.75
N VAL A 225 12.95 -2.24 -3.60
CA VAL A 225 11.62 -1.90 -3.08
C VAL A 225 11.59 -0.41 -2.75
N VAL A 226 10.49 0.28 -3.07
CA VAL A 226 10.18 1.62 -2.56
C VAL A 226 8.81 1.58 -1.90
N CYS A 227 8.76 1.86 -0.60
CA CYS A 227 7.53 2.09 0.15
C CYS A 227 7.37 3.57 0.49
N THR A 228 6.15 4.04 0.69
CA THR A 228 5.86 5.39 1.19
C THR A 228 5.07 5.31 2.49
N ARG A 229 5.30 6.28 3.38
CA ARG A 229 4.35 6.63 4.44
C ARG A 229 3.95 8.08 4.24
N TYR A 230 2.70 8.34 3.83
CA TYR A 230 2.32 9.65 3.29
C TYR A 230 0.88 10.08 3.58
N VAL A 231 0.70 11.38 3.84
CA VAL A 231 -0.58 12.08 3.90
C VAL A 231 -0.49 13.45 3.22
N SER A 232 -1.49 13.80 2.40
CA SER A 232 -1.61 15.13 1.78
C SER A 232 -2.29 16.13 2.75
N SER A 233 -1.67 16.32 3.92
CA SER A 233 -2.11 17.22 4.99
C SER A 233 -0.91 17.66 5.82
N CYS A 234 -0.85 18.94 6.19
CA CYS A 234 0.19 19.46 7.09
C CYS A 234 -0.13 19.21 8.58
N ILE A 235 -1.41 18.98 8.91
CA ILE A 235 -1.90 18.78 10.29
C ILE A 235 -2.15 17.32 10.66
N ASP A 236 -2.54 16.47 9.71
CA ASP A 236 -2.87 15.06 9.99
C ASP A 236 -1.63 14.17 9.93
N GLU A 237 -1.69 13.00 10.57
CA GLU A 237 -0.66 11.96 10.48
C GLU A 237 -0.94 11.00 9.31
N ALA A 238 0.10 10.39 8.74
CA ALA A 238 -0.03 9.34 7.74
C ALA A 238 -0.39 7.98 8.36
N ALA A 239 -0.99 7.09 7.56
CA ALA A 239 -1.35 5.75 7.98
C ALA A 239 -0.13 4.98 8.52
N SER A 240 -0.34 4.03 9.44
CA SER A 240 0.74 3.31 10.09
C SER A 240 1.63 2.55 9.10
N LEU A 241 2.95 2.62 9.32
CA LEU A 241 3.95 1.85 8.61
C LEU A 241 5.19 1.71 9.49
N TYR A 242 5.66 0.49 9.67
CA TYR A 242 6.84 0.13 10.46
C TYR A 242 7.80 -0.69 9.58
N TYR A 243 9.07 -0.69 9.95
CA TYR A 243 10.06 -1.60 9.37
C TYR A 243 10.92 -2.26 10.45
N SER A 244 11.46 -3.43 10.11
CA SER A 244 12.42 -4.18 10.92
C SER A 244 13.54 -4.67 10.01
N SER A 245 14.76 -4.82 10.53
CA SER A 245 15.91 -5.27 9.74
C SER A 245 16.95 -5.94 10.61
N GLY A 246 17.50 -7.06 10.14
CA GLY A 246 18.46 -7.88 10.89
C GLY A 246 18.93 -9.09 10.09
N THR A 247 19.53 -10.06 10.78
CA THR A 247 20.16 -11.24 10.17
C THR A 247 19.21 -12.43 10.08
N THR A 248 18.32 -12.62 11.07
CA THR A 248 17.49 -13.84 11.17
C THR A 248 16.10 -13.56 11.74
N TRP A 249 15.08 -14.17 11.13
CA TRP A 249 13.67 -14.12 11.55
C TRP A 249 13.20 -15.52 11.96
N GLU A 250 13.15 -15.75 13.28
CA GLU A 250 12.98 -17.09 13.88
C GLU A 250 11.98 -17.04 15.06
N ASP A 251 11.15 -18.07 15.19
CA ASP A 251 10.24 -18.27 16.34
C ASP A 251 11.05 -18.79 17.53
N LYS A 252 11.18 -17.99 18.60
CA LYS A 252 12.02 -18.36 19.75
C LYS A 252 11.30 -19.18 20.82
N SER A 253 9.98 -19.35 20.75
CA SER A 253 9.22 -20.11 21.76
C SER A 253 8.32 -21.21 21.21
N SER A 254 8.30 -21.39 19.87
CA SER A 254 7.39 -22.31 19.15
C SER A 254 5.90 -21.97 19.31
N LYS A 255 5.59 -20.69 19.55
CA LYS A 255 4.22 -20.16 19.72
C LYS A 255 3.87 -19.05 18.71
N GLY A 256 4.70 -18.84 17.69
CA GLY A 256 4.59 -17.70 16.78
C GLY A 256 5.28 -16.44 17.30
N GLU A 257 6.14 -16.53 18.31
CA GLU A 257 6.88 -15.39 18.87
C GLU A 257 8.17 -15.20 18.05
N TYR A 258 7.99 -14.79 16.80
CA TYR A 258 9.07 -14.47 15.87
C TYR A 258 9.79 -13.18 16.28
N GLN A 259 11.11 -13.24 16.32
CA GLN A 259 11.97 -12.10 16.65
C GLN A 259 12.96 -11.81 15.50
N MET A 260 13.36 -10.55 15.40
CA MET A 260 14.39 -10.10 14.46
C MET A 260 15.72 -9.96 15.20
N ASP A 261 16.59 -10.97 15.10
CA ASP A 261 17.94 -10.83 15.66
C ASP A 261 18.84 -10.01 14.73
N ARG A 262 19.75 -9.24 15.35
CA ARG A 262 20.93 -8.66 14.69
C ARG A 262 22.17 -9.35 15.26
N ARG A 263 22.57 -10.46 14.65
CA ARG A 263 23.70 -11.28 15.12
C ARG A 263 25.07 -10.70 14.70
N ASP A 264 25.09 -9.81 13.71
CA ASP A 264 26.27 -9.04 13.29
C ASP A 264 25.90 -7.59 12.86
N LYS A 265 26.67 -6.99 11.94
CA LYS A 265 26.45 -5.63 11.41
C LYS A 265 25.67 -5.59 10.09
N GLY A 266 25.24 -6.75 9.58
CA GLY A 266 24.45 -6.91 8.37
C GLY A 266 22.96 -6.62 8.58
N ALA A 267 22.20 -6.75 7.50
CA ALA A 267 20.76 -6.51 7.44
C ALA A 267 20.11 -7.40 6.36
N ASP A 268 20.50 -8.68 6.35
CA ASP A 268 20.14 -9.70 5.36
C ASP A 268 18.63 -9.77 5.11
N ILE A 269 17.85 -9.62 6.18
CA ILE A 269 16.39 -9.54 6.17
C ILE A 269 15.95 -8.10 6.43
N VAL A 270 15.02 -7.61 5.60
CA VAL A 270 14.22 -6.41 5.86
C VAL A 270 12.73 -6.76 5.77
N LEU A 271 11.97 -6.36 6.79
CA LEU A 271 10.51 -6.38 6.82
C LEU A 271 9.96 -4.95 6.80
N VAL A 272 8.85 -4.73 6.09
CA VAL A 272 8.07 -3.49 6.17
C VAL A 272 6.58 -3.87 6.29
N ALA A 273 5.88 -3.39 7.31
CA ALA A 273 4.52 -3.81 7.61
C ALA A 273 3.64 -2.63 8.04
N SER A 274 2.34 -2.67 7.71
CA SER A 274 1.36 -1.70 8.22
C SER A 274 1.26 -1.74 9.75
N GLU A 275 1.42 -2.92 10.35
CA GLU A 275 1.45 -3.18 11.79
C GLU A 275 2.52 -4.23 12.09
N PRO A 276 3.28 -4.14 13.21
CA PRO A 276 4.32 -5.11 13.57
C PRO A 276 3.79 -6.56 13.63
N LEU A 277 4.58 -7.52 13.13
CA LEU A 277 4.17 -8.95 13.12
C LEU A 277 4.25 -9.63 14.49
N THR A 278 4.95 -9.00 15.44
CA THR A 278 5.10 -9.43 16.83
C THR A 278 5.22 -8.20 17.75
N PHE A 279 4.93 -8.38 19.05
CA PHE A 279 4.76 -7.27 20.00
C PHE A 279 6.08 -6.75 20.62
N GLU A 280 7.24 -7.25 20.18
CA GLU A 280 8.56 -6.82 20.63
C GLU A 280 8.92 -5.44 20.03
N ARG A 281 8.55 -4.38 20.76
CA ARG A 281 8.60 -3.00 20.26
C ARG A 281 10.01 -2.52 19.89
N GLU A 282 11.05 -3.04 20.54
CA GLU A 282 12.45 -2.66 20.28
C GLU A 282 12.94 -3.17 18.91
N SER A 283 12.30 -4.20 18.37
CA SER A 283 12.63 -4.82 17.08
C SER A 283 11.95 -4.14 15.87
N TRP A 284 11.12 -3.11 16.07
CA TRP A 284 10.37 -2.43 15.01
C TRP A 284 10.50 -0.90 15.08
N VAL A 285 10.78 -0.26 13.94
CA VAL A 285 10.95 1.19 13.81
C VAL A 285 9.82 1.77 12.97
N THR A 286 9.10 2.75 13.51
CA THR A 286 8.05 3.48 12.79
C THR A 286 8.66 4.32 11.66
N VAL A 287 8.13 4.20 10.44
CA VAL A 287 8.53 5.07 9.32
C VAL A 287 8.00 6.48 9.60
N PRO A 288 8.80 7.56 9.43
CA PRO A 288 8.32 8.92 9.61
C PRO A 288 7.19 9.27 8.64
N THR A 289 6.27 10.15 9.04
CA THR A 289 5.23 10.67 8.14
C THR A 289 5.86 11.51 7.01
N ASN A 290 5.29 11.41 5.80
CA ASN A 290 5.77 11.99 4.55
C ASN A 290 7.24 11.63 4.28
N SER A 291 7.50 10.32 4.18
CA SER A 291 8.81 9.76 3.83
C SER A 291 8.71 8.57 2.89
N THR A 292 9.73 8.42 2.03
CA THR A 292 9.99 7.21 1.25
C THR A 292 10.96 6.31 2.03
N LEU A 293 10.62 5.03 2.21
CA LEU A 293 11.55 3.98 2.59
C LEU A 293 11.98 3.23 1.33
N THR A 294 13.27 2.99 1.16
CA THR A 294 13.82 2.28 -0.01
C THR A 294 14.74 1.16 0.44
N ILE A 295 14.53 -0.04 -0.11
CA ILE A 295 15.37 -1.23 0.12
C ILE A 295 16.09 -1.55 -1.18
N HIS A 296 17.42 -1.62 -1.15
CA HIS A 296 18.24 -2.11 -2.26
C HIS A 296 19.51 -2.74 -1.71
N LYS A 297 19.84 -3.97 -2.14
CA LYS A 297 21.00 -4.75 -1.64
C LYS A 297 21.12 -4.65 -0.11
N GLN A 298 20.05 -5.07 0.58
CA GLN A 298 19.94 -5.13 2.05
C GLN A 298 20.04 -3.77 2.78
N THR A 299 20.36 -2.68 2.06
CA THR A 299 20.45 -1.33 2.62
C THR A 299 19.07 -0.70 2.66
N VAL A 300 18.63 -0.30 3.86
CA VAL A 300 17.41 0.47 4.07
C VAL A 300 17.75 1.97 4.11
N MET A 301 17.13 2.75 3.24
CA MET A 301 17.29 4.20 3.17
C MET A 301 15.93 4.88 3.40
N VAL A 302 15.85 5.77 4.38
CA VAL A 302 14.65 6.58 4.64
C VAL A 302 14.96 8.03 4.23
N HIS A 303 14.12 8.59 3.36
CA HIS A 303 14.25 9.98 2.89
C HIS A 303 12.91 10.70 3.02
N PRO A 304 12.88 11.99 3.40
CA PRO A 304 11.65 12.76 3.40
C PRO A 304 11.07 12.92 1.99
N ILE A 305 9.75 13.08 1.94
CA ILE A 305 8.99 13.62 0.81
C ILE A 305 8.83 15.11 1.15
N ILE A 306 9.43 15.99 0.35
CA ILE A 306 9.44 17.43 0.58
C ILE A 306 8.45 18.08 -0.41
N ASP A 307 7.29 18.44 0.12
CA ASP A 307 6.17 19.09 -0.56
C ASP A 307 5.51 20.10 0.41
N GLU A 308 4.39 20.72 0.01
CA GLU A 308 3.61 21.66 0.83
C GLU A 308 3.02 21.06 2.12
N TYR A 309 3.04 19.73 2.26
CA TYR A 309 2.57 19.02 3.45
C TYR A 309 3.71 18.59 4.39
N TYR A 310 4.98 18.71 3.95
CA TYR A 310 6.16 18.47 4.78
C TYR A 310 6.33 19.55 5.85
N ASN A 311 6.91 19.18 7.00
CA ASN A 311 7.23 20.14 8.06
C ASN A 311 8.67 19.94 8.52
N TYR A 312 9.48 21.00 8.43
CA TYR A 312 10.89 21.02 8.80
C TYR A 312 11.13 21.02 10.32
N ASN A 313 10.12 21.28 11.14
CA ASN A 313 10.22 21.19 12.60
C ASN A 313 10.13 19.72 13.05
N PRO A 314 11.21 19.10 13.59
CA PRO A 314 11.18 17.70 14.03
C PRO A 314 10.29 17.47 15.27
N TYR A 315 9.87 18.53 15.95
CA TYR A 315 8.93 18.47 17.08
C TYR A 315 7.47 18.72 16.66
N HIS A 316 7.17 18.86 15.36
CA HIS A 316 5.81 19.04 14.86
C HIS A 316 4.94 17.82 15.19
N ARG A 317 3.89 18.04 16.01
CA ARG A 317 2.91 17.00 16.33
C ARG A 317 1.76 17.06 15.34
N ARG A 318 1.50 15.92 14.70
CA ARG A 318 0.37 15.70 13.80
C ARG A 318 -0.81 15.09 14.55
N SER A 319 -2.02 15.36 14.05
CA SER A 319 -3.26 14.79 14.54
C SER A 319 -3.45 13.40 13.98
N SER A 320 -3.54 12.40 14.85
CA SER A 320 -3.92 11.04 14.45
C SER A 320 -5.43 10.90 14.16
N LYS A 321 -6.24 11.96 14.35
CA LYS A 321 -7.71 11.90 14.17
C LYS A 321 -8.12 11.42 12.77
N PHE A 322 -7.45 11.88 11.71
CA PHE A 322 -7.81 11.47 10.36
C PHE A 322 -7.57 9.97 10.12
N VAL A 323 -6.40 9.45 10.48
CA VAL A 323 -6.12 8.01 10.37
C VAL A 323 -6.96 7.18 11.33
N HIS A 324 -7.29 7.70 12.52
CA HIS A 324 -8.24 7.09 13.45
C HIS A 324 -9.63 6.95 12.81
N ASP A 325 -10.19 8.03 12.28
CA ASP A 325 -11.52 8.06 11.64
C ASP A 325 -11.60 7.20 10.37
N LYS A 326 -10.45 6.86 9.76
CA LYS A 326 -10.33 5.88 8.66
C LYS A 326 -10.00 4.45 9.15
N GLY A 327 -9.57 4.21 10.39
CA GLY A 327 -9.11 2.89 10.86
C GLY A 327 -7.70 2.49 10.39
N LEU A 328 -6.78 3.45 10.38
CA LEU A 328 -5.37 3.36 9.92
C LEU A 328 -4.34 3.86 10.95
N ILE A 329 -4.78 4.08 12.19
CA ILE A 329 -3.91 4.32 13.35
C ILE A 329 -3.42 2.98 13.95
N THR A 330 -2.50 3.05 14.90
CA THR A 330 -2.28 2.00 15.90
C THR A 330 -2.70 2.42 17.29
N ASN A 331 -3.07 1.45 18.15
CA ASN A 331 -3.42 1.67 19.57
C ASN A 331 -2.18 1.94 20.45
N GLU A 332 -1.29 2.81 20.01
CA GLU A 332 -0.22 3.34 20.86
C GLU A 332 -0.80 4.39 21.83
N LYS A 333 -0.90 4.03 23.11
CA LYS A 333 -1.01 5.02 24.21
C LYS A 333 0.24 5.91 24.14
N GLY A 334 0.12 7.07 23.47
CA GLY A 334 1.24 7.89 23.02
C GLY A 334 2.19 8.25 24.16
N ASN A 335 3.44 7.79 24.07
CA ASN A 335 4.37 7.87 25.18
C ASN A 335 4.88 9.32 25.34
N ILE A 336 4.57 9.95 26.48
CA ILE A 336 5.06 11.29 26.81
C ILE A 336 6.47 11.14 27.42
N SER A 337 7.47 10.99 26.57
CA SER A 337 8.88 10.97 26.96
C SER A 337 9.75 11.83 26.04
N SER A 338 10.66 12.58 26.66
CA SER A 338 11.59 13.52 26.02
C SER A 338 12.71 12.78 25.26
N PRO A 339 13.40 13.41 24.29
CA PRO A 339 14.46 12.76 23.52
C PRO A 339 15.61 12.26 24.39
N ALA A 340 16.11 11.06 24.06
CA ALA A 340 17.22 10.43 24.77
C ALA A 340 18.54 11.20 24.57
N SER A 341 19.27 11.44 25.65
CA SER A 341 20.60 12.02 25.64
C SER A 341 21.67 10.98 25.34
N THR A 342 22.65 11.35 24.51
CA THR A 342 23.82 10.52 24.20
C THR A 342 24.66 10.26 25.47
N PRO A 343 25.16 9.02 25.72
CA PRO A 343 25.98 8.72 26.89
C PRO A 343 27.37 9.38 26.77
N GLY A 344 27.54 10.52 27.44
CA GLY A 344 28.82 11.20 27.58
C GLY A 344 29.68 10.63 28.72
N ILE A 345 31.00 10.56 28.50
CA ILE A 345 31.98 10.08 29.49
C ILE A 345 32.04 11.07 30.68
N PRO A 346 32.03 10.59 31.94
CA PRO A 346 31.97 11.46 33.11
C PRO A 346 33.30 12.17 33.40
N ILE A 347 33.29 13.49 33.41
CA ILE A 347 34.38 14.33 33.96
C ILE A 347 33.89 14.90 35.30
N GLN A 348 34.66 14.67 36.38
CA GLN A 348 34.37 15.24 37.69
C GLN A 348 34.87 16.69 37.78
N ALA A 349 34.02 17.61 38.27
CA ALA A 349 34.41 18.93 38.75
C ALA A 349 33.52 19.33 39.95
N ASN A 350 34.06 20.14 40.87
CA ASN A 350 33.48 20.32 42.21
C ASN A 350 32.49 21.49 42.35
N LYS A 351 31.60 21.39 43.35
CA LYS A 351 30.69 22.46 43.79
C LYS A 351 31.43 23.65 44.42
N LYS A 352 30.85 24.86 44.32
CA LYS A 352 30.67 25.79 45.45
C LYS A 352 29.57 26.84 45.17
N LEU A 353 29.06 27.46 46.23
CA LEU A 353 27.88 28.35 46.25
C LEU A 353 28.27 29.82 46.44
N ALA A 354 27.45 30.76 45.96
CA ALA A 354 27.12 32.02 46.67
C ALA A 354 25.90 32.76 46.05
N HIS A 355 25.18 33.51 46.90
CA HIS A 355 24.05 34.44 46.65
C HIS A 355 24.07 35.45 47.85
N PRO A 356 23.26 36.54 47.91
CA PRO A 356 22.68 37.41 46.88
C PRO A 356 22.86 38.94 47.20
N SER A 357 22.30 39.87 46.41
CA SER A 357 21.89 41.23 46.86
C SER A 357 21.13 42.07 45.80
N SER A 358 20.31 43.04 46.25
CA SER A 358 19.42 43.97 45.48
C SER A 358 18.69 44.94 46.44
N PRO A 359 17.89 45.97 46.05
CA PRO A 359 17.66 46.67 44.75
C PRO A 359 18.17 48.15 44.90
N PRO A 360 17.46 49.33 44.78
CA PRO A 360 16.22 49.79 44.08
C PRO A 360 16.30 51.22 43.39
N THR A 361 15.12 51.80 43.05
CA THR A 361 14.76 53.21 42.67
C THR A 361 15.35 53.88 41.40
N GLY A 362 14.60 54.64 40.58
CA GLY A 362 13.13 54.91 40.56
C GLY A 362 12.71 56.10 39.65
N ASN A 363 11.43 56.11 39.20
CA ASN A 363 10.63 57.22 38.59
C ASN A 363 11.07 57.87 37.24
N GLU A 364 10.22 58.51 36.41
CA GLU A 364 8.76 58.37 36.11
C GLU A 364 8.33 59.17 34.83
N ASN A 365 7.22 58.78 34.20
CA ASN A 365 6.22 59.58 33.43
C ASN A 365 6.61 60.67 32.39
N ARG A 366 6.04 60.58 31.15
CA ARG A 366 4.80 61.30 30.71
C ARG A 366 4.60 61.33 29.16
N ALA A 367 3.34 61.38 28.70
CA ALA A 367 2.88 61.58 27.30
C ALA A 367 1.89 62.80 27.24
N PRO A 368 1.42 63.35 26.07
CA PRO A 368 0.78 62.63 24.95
C PRO A 368 1.00 63.19 23.51
N ASN A 369 0.21 62.68 22.55
CA ASN A 369 0.03 63.05 21.12
C ASN A 369 -1.01 64.20 20.94
N PRO A 370 -1.49 64.62 19.73
CA PRO A 370 -1.10 64.33 18.33
C PRO A 370 -0.98 65.60 17.41
N HIS A 371 -0.84 65.43 16.08
CA HIS A 371 -1.61 66.17 15.05
C HIS A 371 -1.47 65.56 13.63
N ASP A 372 -2.24 66.10 12.67
CA ASP A 372 -2.67 65.47 11.41
C ASP A 372 -1.95 66.00 10.16
N HIS A 373 -2.03 65.27 9.03
CA HIS A 373 -2.70 65.78 7.80
C HIS A 373 -2.81 64.70 6.70
N ASP A 374 -3.94 64.74 5.98
CA ASP A 374 -4.33 63.83 4.89
C ASP A 374 -4.33 64.57 3.52
N SER A 375 -4.69 63.87 2.42
CA SER A 375 -5.07 64.39 1.06
C SER A 375 -4.00 64.35 -0.06
N ILE A 376 -4.30 64.12 -1.37
CA ILE A 376 -5.18 63.16 -2.10
C ILE A 376 -4.98 63.35 -3.64
N ALA A 377 -5.03 62.27 -4.43
CA ALA A 377 -5.28 62.20 -5.90
C ALA A 377 -4.33 62.92 -6.91
N SER A 378 -4.37 62.71 -8.24
CA SER A 378 -4.63 61.53 -9.11
C SER A 378 -4.34 61.89 -10.61
N THR A 379 -4.35 60.87 -11.49
CA THR A 379 -4.80 60.95 -12.93
C THR A 379 -3.76 61.19 -14.06
N LEU A 380 -3.51 60.10 -14.82
CA LEU A 380 -3.33 59.94 -16.30
C LEU A 380 -2.59 61.00 -17.16
N VAL A 381 -1.71 60.52 -18.07
CA VAL A 381 -1.75 60.69 -19.56
C VAL A 381 -1.01 59.48 -20.20
N ALA A 382 -1.27 59.16 -21.47
CA ALA A 382 -0.80 57.95 -22.19
C ALA A 382 0.26 58.22 -23.30
N SER A 383 0.78 57.14 -23.90
CA SER A 383 1.37 57.13 -25.26
C SER A 383 1.31 55.71 -25.86
N SER A 384 1.46 55.63 -27.19
CA SER A 384 1.08 54.47 -28.04
C SER A 384 2.14 54.16 -29.12
N CYS A 385 1.72 53.48 -30.21
CA CYS A 385 2.49 53.16 -31.44
C CYS A 385 3.50 52.01 -31.34
N ASP A 386 3.77 51.18 -32.35
CA ASP A 386 3.01 50.74 -33.56
C ASP A 386 3.59 49.35 -33.95
N LEU A 387 2.86 48.32 -34.41
CA LEU A 387 2.15 48.13 -35.69
C LEU A 387 3.01 48.29 -36.97
N GLY A 388 3.10 47.21 -37.76
CA GLY A 388 3.79 47.19 -39.06
C GLY A 388 3.73 45.81 -39.72
N SER A 389 2.93 45.67 -40.77
CA SER A 389 2.70 44.42 -41.51
C SER A 389 3.27 44.48 -42.94
N GLY A 390 3.47 43.33 -43.58
CA GLY A 390 3.90 43.26 -44.99
C GLY A 390 3.79 41.86 -45.58
N THR A 391 3.21 41.76 -46.78
CA THR A 391 2.97 40.52 -47.54
C THR A 391 3.42 40.65 -48.99
N ALA A 392 4.00 39.59 -49.59
CA ALA A 392 3.96 39.32 -51.03
C ALA A 392 4.60 37.96 -51.40
N THR A 393 3.95 37.26 -52.35
CA THR A 393 4.48 36.21 -53.25
C THR A 393 4.55 36.83 -54.68
N PRO A 394 4.91 36.18 -55.84
CA PRO A 394 4.80 34.74 -56.18
C PRO A 394 5.77 34.15 -57.25
N ASN A 395 5.40 32.96 -57.79
CA ASN A 395 5.78 32.36 -59.10
C ASN A 395 7.18 31.72 -59.27
N HIS A 396 7.39 30.66 -60.10
CA HIS A 396 6.49 29.84 -60.96
C HIS A 396 7.07 28.40 -61.19
N ASP A 397 6.21 27.47 -61.68
CA ASP A 397 6.51 26.22 -62.45
C ASP A 397 7.16 24.98 -61.78
N ALA A 398 6.88 23.71 -62.16
CA ALA A 398 5.82 23.11 -63.02
C ALA A 398 5.59 21.60 -62.68
N SER A 399 4.57 20.95 -63.28
CA SER A 399 3.97 19.64 -62.91
C SER A 399 4.27 18.50 -63.93
N PRO A 400 3.60 17.30 -63.96
CA PRO A 400 3.05 16.42 -62.89
C PRO A 400 3.26 14.88 -63.07
N GLY A 401 3.22 14.12 -61.95
CA GLY A 401 2.61 12.76 -61.85
C GLY A 401 3.37 11.53 -62.39
N PRO A 402 2.77 10.30 -62.34
CA PRO A 402 1.46 9.91 -61.80
C PRO A 402 1.52 8.85 -60.64
N SER A 403 0.36 8.34 -60.21
CA SER A 403 0.15 7.50 -59.03
C SER A 403 0.10 5.97 -59.27
N LYS A 404 0.10 5.17 -58.18
CA LYS A 404 -0.61 3.88 -58.07
C LYS A 404 -0.96 3.53 -56.59
N PRO A 405 -1.99 2.69 -56.34
CA PRO A 405 -2.59 2.48 -55.01
C PRO A 405 -2.06 1.22 -54.28
N PRO A 406 -2.45 0.97 -53.01
CA PRO A 406 -2.38 -0.37 -52.41
C PRO A 406 -3.26 -1.38 -53.17
N SER A 407 -2.91 -2.66 -53.12
CA SER A 407 -3.67 -3.73 -53.78
C SER A 407 -3.68 -5.04 -52.98
N ASP A 408 -4.88 -5.47 -52.56
CA ASP A 408 -5.14 -6.84 -52.09
C ASP A 408 -4.90 -7.88 -53.19
N ILE A 409 -4.23 -8.99 -52.83
CA ILE A 409 -4.00 -10.26 -53.58
C ILE A 409 -3.04 -11.09 -52.68
N ARG A 410 -3.17 -12.41 -52.39
CA ARG A 410 -4.12 -13.54 -52.58
C ARG A 410 -3.78 -14.60 -51.47
N GLN A 411 -4.46 -15.73 -51.21
CA GLN A 411 -5.53 -16.47 -51.90
C GLN A 411 -6.34 -17.32 -50.88
N LEU A 412 -7.35 -18.07 -51.36
CA LEU A 412 -8.08 -19.10 -50.60
C LEU A 412 -7.46 -20.51 -50.79
N THR A 413 -7.18 -21.20 -49.67
CA THR A 413 -7.21 -22.67 -49.43
C THR A 413 -7.04 -22.85 -47.91
N ALA A 414 -7.95 -23.38 -47.09
CA ALA A 414 -8.87 -24.52 -47.20
C ALA A 414 -8.18 -25.89 -47.17
N ILE A 415 -8.66 -26.79 -46.30
CA ILE A 415 -8.29 -28.22 -46.16
C ILE A 415 -6.89 -28.41 -45.48
N GLN A 416 -6.66 -29.30 -44.50
CA GLN A 416 -7.47 -30.40 -43.92
C GLN A 416 -7.29 -30.53 -42.39
N ALA A 417 -8.29 -31.07 -41.70
CA ALA A 417 -8.12 -31.61 -40.34
C ALA A 417 -7.75 -33.10 -40.41
N LEU A 418 -6.73 -33.53 -39.66
CA LEU A 418 -6.41 -34.95 -39.50
C LEU A 418 -7.24 -35.58 -38.38
N ARG A 419 -8.27 -36.32 -38.78
CA ARG A 419 -8.91 -37.33 -37.91
C ARG A 419 -7.95 -38.50 -37.71
N ILE A 420 -7.85 -38.97 -36.47
CA ILE A 420 -7.69 -40.40 -36.20
C ILE A 420 -9.11 -40.98 -36.03
N GLN A 421 -9.35 -42.21 -36.48
CA GLN A 421 -10.67 -42.84 -36.47
C GLN A 421 -10.83 -43.84 -35.32
N ASP A 422 -11.95 -43.76 -34.60
CA ASP A 422 -12.43 -44.82 -33.72
C ASP A 422 -12.96 -46.03 -34.52
N PRO A 423 -13.05 -47.21 -33.87
CA PRO A 423 -14.14 -48.13 -34.12
C PRO A 423 -14.98 -48.43 -32.86
N ILE A 424 -15.97 -47.57 -32.60
CA ILE A 424 -17.37 -47.91 -32.21
C ILE A 424 -17.58 -49.02 -31.15
N ARG A 425 -18.08 -48.63 -29.96
CA ARG A 425 -19.38 -49.15 -29.44
C ARG A 425 -19.96 -48.37 -28.24
N ALA A 426 -21.26 -48.06 -28.37
CA ALA A 426 -22.35 -48.07 -27.37
C ALA A 426 -22.08 -47.88 -25.85
N ALA A 427 -22.90 -47.13 -25.08
CA ALA A 427 -24.08 -46.31 -25.42
C ALA A 427 -24.61 -45.47 -24.23
N ARG A 428 -25.48 -44.49 -24.55
CA ARG A 428 -26.54 -43.86 -23.72
C ARG A 428 -26.14 -43.02 -22.49
N SER A 429 -26.41 -41.72 -22.64
CA SER A 429 -26.66 -40.73 -21.59
C SER A 429 -27.94 -40.98 -20.80
N GLN A 430 -27.99 -40.56 -19.52
CA GLN A 430 -29.21 -40.04 -18.90
C GLN A 430 -28.90 -39.15 -17.69
N GLU A 431 -29.75 -38.15 -17.44
CA GLU A 431 -29.65 -37.23 -16.30
C GLU A 431 -31.06 -36.99 -15.72
N GLN A 432 -31.11 -36.60 -14.43
CA GLN A 432 -32.29 -36.12 -13.66
C GLN A 432 -33.40 -37.14 -13.34
N GLY A 433 -33.87 -37.14 -12.09
CA GLY A 433 -34.95 -38.01 -11.61
C GLY A 433 -35.16 -37.99 -10.09
N ASN A 434 -35.90 -37.01 -9.58
CA ASN A 434 -36.23 -36.86 -8.15
C ASN A 434 -37.43 -37.74 -7.76
N THR A 435 -37.39 -38.47 -6.63
CA THR A 435 -38.63 -38.91 -5.93
C THR A 435 -38.39 -39.28 -4.46
N LYS A 436 -39.38 -38.99 -3.60
CA LYS A 436 -39.46 -39.45 -2.20
C LYS A 436 -40.28 -40.75 -2.12
N LYS A 437 -39.88 -41.74 -1.29
CA LYS A 437 -40.80 -42.43 -0.34
C LYS A 437 -40.14 -43.42 0.64
N LYS A 438 -40.39 -43.13 1.92
CA LYS A 438 -40.46 -43.97 3.13
C LYS A 438 -40.66 -45.50 2.89
N ARG A 439 -39.90 -46.35 3.60
CA ARG A 439 -40.26 -47.73 3.94
C ARG A 439 -39.78 -48.10 5.36
N THR A 440 -40.38 -49.12 5.96
CA THR A 440 -40.28 -49.52 7.38
C THR A 440 -39.20 -50.55 7.69
N THR A 441 -38.81 -50.60 8.96
CA THR A 441 -37.99 -51.64 9.61
C THR A 441 -38.71 -52.99 9.77
N PRO A 442 -37.93 -54.07 9.88
CA PRO A 442 -38.15 -55.18 10.80
C PRO A 442 -37.08 -55.22 11.92
N GLU A 443 -37.28 -56.05 12.94
CA GLU A 443 -36.48 -56.15 14.17
C GLU A 443 -35.40 -57.24 14.09
N GLN A 444 -34.31 -57.13 14.87
CA GLN A 444 -33.54 -58.31 15.31
C GLN A 444 -32.67 -58.07 16.57
N GLU A 445 -33.10 -58.69 17.67
CA GLU A 445 -32.36 -59.32 18.79
C GLU A 445 -31.13 -58.63 19.44
N ASP A 446 -31.22 -58.41 20.77
CA ASP A 446 -30.16 -57.87 21.64
C ASP A 446 -29.01 -58.85 21.95
N VAL A 447 -27.77 -58.35 21.88
CA VAL A 447 -26.60 -58.91 22.58
C VAL A 447 -25.77 -57.75 23.14
N PRO A 448 -25.43 -57.71 24.44
CA PRO A 448 -24.80 -56.53 25.05
C PRO A 448 -23.34 -56.36 24.60
N VAL A 449 -23.00 -55.15 24.16
CA VAL A 449 -21.64 -54.70 23.82
C VAL A 449 -21.21 -53.64 24.87
N PRO A 450 -19.93 -53.60 25.32
CA PRO A 450 -19.52 -52.68 26.36
C PRO A 450 -19.70 -51.20 25.98
N GLU A 451 -20.00 -50.37 26.98
CA GLU A 451 -20.12 -48.92 26.82
C GLU A 451 -18.84 -48.32 26.21
N ARG A 452 -18.99 -47.64 25.08
CA ARG A 452 -17.99 -46.68 24.60
C ARG A 452 -18.40 -45.29 25.07
N GLU A 453 -17.44 -44.53 25.56
CA GLU A 453 -17.63 -43.10 25.80
C GLU A 453 -18.02 -42.40 24.48
N PRO A 454 -18.88 -41.37 24.51
CA PRO A 454 -19.28 -40.66 23.30
C PRO A 454 -18.06 -39.96 22.66
N GLU A 455 -17.85 -40.15 21.36
CA GLU A 455 -16.94 -39.29 20.60
C GLU A 455 -17.48 -37.86 20.63
N GLU A 456 -16.75 -36.93 21.25
CA GLU A 456 -17.13 -35.51 21.26
C GLU A 456 -17.15 -34.98 19.82
N ALA A 457 -18.34 -34.60 19.34
CA ALA A 457 -18.50 -33.98 18.05
C ALA A 457 -17.68 -32.68 17.99
N LEU A 458 -16.70 -32.61 17.08
CA LEU A 458 -15.74 -31.51 16.94
C LEU A 458 -16.41 -30.13 17.06
N VAL A 459 -16.27 -29.52 18.23
CA VAL A 459 -16.89 -28.24 18.56
C VAL A 459 -16.32 -27.18 17.63
N ARG A 460 -17.22 -26.47 16.91
CA ARG A 460 -16.83 -25.31 16.10
C ARG A 460 -16.12 -24.30 17.00
N THR A 461 -14.82 -24.13 16.80
CA THR A 461 -14.00 -23.18 17.56
C THR A 461 -14.56 -21.77 17.39
N ALA A 462 -15.08 -21.21 18.49
CA ALA A 462 -15.68 -19.89 18.54
C ALA A 462 -14.61 -18.78 18.50
N TYR A 463 -14.01 -18.58 17.34
CA TYR A 463 -13.18 -17.41 17.06
C TYR A 463 -14.04 -16.13 17.19
N GLY A 464 -13.58 -15.19 18.02
CA GLY A 464 -14.24 -13.89 18.22
C GLY A 464 -14.93 -13.67 19.57
N ASP A 465 -14.79 -14.56 20.55
CA ASP A 465 -15.22 -14.30 21.95
C ASP A 465 -14.29 -13.26 22.62
N PRO A 466 -14.77 -12.03 22.94
CA PRO A 466 -13.92 -11.00 23.54
C PRO A 466 -13.50 -11.32 24.98
N MET A 467 -14.32 -12.09 25.72
CA MET A 467 -14.09 -12.33 27.15
C MET A 467 -12.94 -13.32 27.39
N LYS A 468 -12.68 -14.23 26.45
CA LYS A 468 -11.48 -15.07 26.46
C LYS A 468 -10.19 -14.31 26.11
N ILE A 469 -10.26 -13.25 25.31
CA ILE A 469 -9.07 -12.44 24.97
C ILE A 469 -8.55 -11.72 26.23
N ALA A 470 -9.45 -11.18 27.06
CA ALA A 470 -9.11 -10.52 28.32
C ALA A 470 -8.41 -11.44 29.35
N GLN A 471 -8.59 -12.77 29.27
CA GLN A 471 -7.93 -13.72 30.17
C GLN A 471 -6.43 -13.90 29.88
N TYR A 472 -5.96 -13.56 28.67
CA TYR A 472 -4.56 -13.68 28.28
C TYR A 472 -3.79 -12.34 28.32
N PHE A 473 -4.50 -11.21 28.36
CA PHE A 473 -3.94 -9.85 28.28
C PHE A 473 -4.68 -8.88 29.22
N PRO A 474 -4.54 -9.00 30.55
CA PRO A 474 -5.24 -8.16 31.53
C PRO A 474 -4.89 -6.66 31.44
N GLU A 475 -3.80 -6.30 30.75
CA GLU A 475 -3.39 -4.92 30.46
C GLU A 475 -4.16 -4.23 29.31
N LEU A 476 -5.16 -4.90 28.72
CA LEU A 476 -5.97 -4.39 27.60
C LEU A 476 -7.40 -3.93 28.00
N THR A 477 -7.74 -3.90 29.29
CA THR A 477 -8.95 -3.23 29.83
C THR A 477 -8.67 -1.79 30.24
#